data_AF-A0A9E2A6S2-F1
#
_entry.id   AF-A0A9E2A6S2-F1
#
_cell.length_a   1.000
_cell.length_b   1.000
_cell.length_c   1.000
_cell.angle_alpha   90.00
_cell.angle_beta   90.00
_cell.angle_gamma   90.00
#
_symmetry.space_group_name_H-M   'P 1'
#
loop_
_entity.id
_entity.type
_entity.pdbx_description
1 polymer ?
#
loop_
_entity_poly.entity_id
_entity_poly.type
_entity_poly.pdbx_seq_one_letter_code
_entity_poly.pdbx_strand_id
1 'polypeptide(L)'
;MNRSALTLALLLFLTACGPETAQEQSVQVPEIAPVEADPKRGVAWFDGSVDEAFAFAKEKGKPVFLYWGAEWCPPCHAISATIFSKPEFIERSTLFVPVYLDGDDKDAQANGERFGVMGYPTMVVFDAEGTELTRIPSGIDIQAYANVLDLTLMAASSARSLVEGLMNGDDSLTENECSLLAYHSWGQDSDMSEDFDLRDGFRRMYEACPVQLDAERSILYMSWLDESLSTESEADEPLELTDQQRYEAIRILESILTNPVLTRANIFRVVIDGPKYTSLLTEPASVRRGELTSAFYKTLDSIAADENIYKRERIYTLVGKIGFERINDEAAELSTQLQQEIRDMVAWADKSTPSVYERQPVINALGNVLYAAGMDDVAKPLLLAELEKSKQPYYFMVDLADIEQRAGNFETALEWLKKAHDSTRGVATRFQWGQYYLIGLLEMTPEDTQTIQDTAVALITELLQDSGGFYQRPKGQLKRIEDRLLDWGAERTEAVSDIRQSVRSACVTLPEQDSTCEAFLEDG
;
A
#
# COMPACT_ATOMS: atom_id res chain seq x y z
N MET A 1 -65.08 -57.37 -38.62
CA MET A 1 -65.22 -57.89 -40.01
C MET A 1 -63.84 -58.00 -40.62
N ASN A 2 -63.54 -59.19 -41.16
CA ASN A 2 -62.55 -59.52 -42.19
C ASN A 2 -61.08 -59.06 -42.02
N ARG A 3 -60.17 -60.00 -41.73
CA ARG A 3 -59.53 -60.99 -42.65
C ARG A 3 -58.32 -60.36 -43.35
N SER A 4 -57.09 -60.74 -42.93
CA SER A 4 -56.19 -61.67 -43.67
C SER A 4 -55.33 -60.89 -44.69
N ALA A 5 -54.03 -61.10 -44.90
CA ALA A 5 -53.12 -62.23 -44.74
C ALA A 5 -51.67 -61.68 -44.57
N LEU A 6 -50.83 -62.21 -43.67
CA LEU A 6 -49.86 -63.31 -43.86
C LEU A 6 -48.79 -63.06 -44.96
N THR A 7 -47.52 -62.96 -44.55
CA THR A 7 -46.26 -63.63 -45.05
C THR A 7 -45.06 -62.78 -44.57
N LEU A 8 -44.39 -63.06 -43.46
CA LEU A 8 -43.32 -64.04 -43.18
C LEU A 8 -41.97 -63.78 -43.91
N ALA A 9 -40.98 -63.22 -43.17
CA ALA A 9 -39.58 -63.69 -43.03
C ALA A 9 -38.67 -62.51 -42.56
N LEU A 10 -38.17 -62.49 -41.31
CA LEU A 10 -36.92 -63.10 -40.80
C LEU A 10 -35.65 -62.30 -41.19
N LEU A 11 -34.69 -61.86 -40.37
CA LEU A 11 -34.40 -61.72 -38.92
C LEU A 11 -33.16 -60.81 -38.86
N LEU A 12 -33.07 -59.89 -37.90
CA LEU A 12 -31.84 -59.48 -37.20
C LEU A 12 -32.25 -58.51 -36.08
N PHE A 13 -32.52 -59.06 -34.89
CA PHE A 13 -32.72 -58.29 -33.67
C PHE A 13 -31.40 -58.20 -32.91
N LEU A 14 -30.85 -56.99 -32.82
CA LEU A 14 -29.96 -56.60 -31.73
C LEU A 14 -30.79 -55.79 -30.72
N THR A 15 -31.24 -56.46 -29.66
CA THR A 15 -31.84 -55.83 -28.49
C THR A 15 -30.73 -55.42 -27.53
N ALA A 16 -30.39 -54.14 -27.49
CA ALA A 16 -29.63 -53.58 -26.39
C ALA A 16 -30.60 -53.13 -25.29
N CYS A 17 -30.65 -53.92 -24.22
CA CYS A 17 -31.32 -53.58 -22.96
C CYS A 17 -30.65 -52.36 -22.33
N GLY A 18 -31.44 -51.33 -22.00
CA GLY A 18 -31.00 -50.19 -21.21
C GLY A 18 -30.81 -50.59 -19.73
N PRO A 19 -29.74 -50.12 -19.06
CA PRO A 19 -29.57 -50.33 -17.63
C PRO A 19 -30.14 -49.16 -16.82
N GLU A 20 -30.80 -49.56 -15.73
CA GLU A 20 -30.99 -48.92 -14.43
C GLU A 20 -30.69 -47.41 -14.28
N THR A 21 -31.74 -46.69 -13.91
CA THR A 21 -31.69 -45.35 -13.33
C THR A 21 -30.81 -45.31 -12.09
N ALA A 22 -29.63 -44.70 -12.22
CA ALA A 22 -28.86 -44.18 -11.09
C ALA A 22 -29.53 -42.88 -10.60
N GLN A 23 -29.91 -42.83 -9.32
CA GLN A 23 -30.30 -41.60 -8.66
C GLN A 23 -29.08 -40.68 -8.52
N GLU A 24 -29.05 -39.58 -9.26
CA GLU A 24 -28.22 -38.42 -8.95
C GLU A 24 -28.75 -37.80 -7.65
N GLN A 25 -27.98 -37.99 -6.57
CA GLN A 25 -28.14 -37.16 -5.37
C GLN A 25 -27.59 -35.78 -5.70
N SER A 26 -28.48 -34.82 -5.93
CA SER A 26 -28.14 -33.40 -6.02
C SER A 26 -27.53 -32.95 -4.69
N VAL A 27 -26.24 -32.60 -4.68
CA VAL A 27 -25.66 -31.82 -3.60
C VAL A 27 -26.32 -30.44 -3.66
N GLN A 28 -27.14 -30.12 -2.66
CA GLN A 28 -27.67 -28.77 -2.52
C GLN A 28 -26.55 -27.85 -2.03
N VAL A 29 -26.08 -26.97 -2.91
CA VAL A 29 -25.32 -25.79 -2.51
C VAL A 29 -26.30 -24.89 -1.74
N PRO A 30 -25.96 -24.39 -0.54
CA PRO A 30 -26.84 -23.49 0.19
C PRO A 30 -27.01 -22.21 -0.63
N GLU A 31 -28.26 -21.86 -0.93
CA GLU A 31 -28.61 -20.56 -1.46
C GLU A 31 -28.37 -19.51 -0.37
N ILE A 32 -27.25 -18.78 -0.46
CA ILE A 32 -27.05 -17.59 0.35
C ILE A 32 -27.96 -16.51 -0.23
N ALA A 33 -29.10 -16.29 0.43
CA ALA A 33 -29.99 -15.19 0.10
C ALA A 33 -29.22 -13.86 0.20
N PRO A 34 -29.47 -12.88 -0.71
CA PRO A 34 -28.88 -11.56 -0.59
C PRO A 34 -29.30 -10.96 0.76
N VAL A 35 -28.33 -10.71 1.63
CA VAL A 35 -28.59 -10.01 2.89
C VAL A 35 -28.94 -8.57 2.51
N GLU A 36 -30.17 -8.13 2.80
CA GLU A 36 -30.53 -6.71 2.78
C GLU A 36 -29.50 -5.92 3.60
N ALA A 37 -28.87 -4.93 2.97
CA ALA A 37 -27.82 -4.13 3.59
C ALA A 37 -28.35 -3.42 4.85
N ASP A 38 -27.79 -3.76 6.01
CA ASP A 38 -27.89 -2.96 7.21
C ASP A 38 -26.70 -1.98 7.18
N PRO A 39 -26.89 -0.68 6.88
CA PRO A 39 -25.80 0.31 6.84
C PRO A 39 -25.12 0.54 8.21
N LYS A 40 -25.56 -0.15 9.28
CA LYS A 40 -24.83 -0.22 10.56
C LYS A 40 -23.80 -1.35 10.60
N ARG A 41 -23.79 -2.25 9.62
CA ARG A 41 -22.78 -3.29 9.42
C ARG A 41 -21.81 -2.76 8.36
N GLY A 42 -20.51 -2.90 8.59
CA GLY A 42 -19.47 -2.46 7.65
C GLY A 42 -19.55 -3.16 6.30
N VAL A 43 -18.52 -3.01 5.47
CA VAL A 43 -18.41 -3.70 4.17
C VAL A 43 -18.66 -5.21 4.35
N ALA A 44 -19.56 -5.76 3.54
CA ALA A 44 -19.94 -7.16 3.59
C ALA A 44 -18.95 -8.02 2.78
N TRP A 45 -17.74 -8.18 3.31
CA TRP A 45 -16.65 -8.94 2.68
C TRP A 45 -17.08 -10.38 2.32
N PHE A 46 -16.63 -10.85 1.16
CA PHE A 46 -16.86 -12.19 0.66
C PHE A 46 -16.24 -13.23 1.61
N ASP A 47 -17.02 -14.26 1.95
CA ASP A 47 -16.60 -15.36 2.80
C ASP A 47 -16.13 -16.52 1.93
N GLY A 48 -14.83 -16.53 1.62
CA GLY A 48 -14.19 -17.55 0.79
C GLY A 48 -12.82 -17.10 0.29
N SER A 49 -12.19 -17.93 -0.52
CA SER A 49 -10.91 -17.63 -1.15
C SER A 49 -11.04 -16.56 -2.25
N VAL A 50 -9.91 -15.94 -2.60
CA VAL A 50 -9.83 -15.00 -3.73
C VAL A 50 -10.33 -15.66 -5.02
N ASP A 51 -9.93 -16.90 -5.30
CA ASP A 51 -10.35 -17.61 -6.52
C ASP A 51 -11.86 -17.88 -6.55
N GLU A 52 -12.45 -18.25 -5.41
CA GLU A 52 -13.92 -18.41 -5.28
C GLU A 52 -14.65 -17.08 -5.49
N ALA A 53 -14.10 -15.97 -5.01
CA ALA A 53 -14.67 -14.65 -5.21
C ALA A 53 -14.68 -14.24 -6.70
N PHE A 54 -13.58 -14.45 -7.43
CA PHE A 54 -13.51 -14.18 -8.86
C PHE A 54 -14.40 -15.13 -9.68
N ALA A 55 -14.50 -16.40 -9.30
CA ALA A 55 -15.43 -17.34 -9.93
C ALA A 55 -16.89 -16.91 -9.72
N PHE A 56 -17.24 -16.50 -8.51
CA PHE A 56 -18.56 -15.99 -8.17
C PHE A 56 -18.88 -14.68 -8.91
N ALA A 57 -17.92 -13.75 -8.96
CA ALA A 57 -18.02 -12.49 -9.70
C ALA A 57 -18.37 -12.72 -11.18
N LYS A 58 -17.64 -13.63 -11.83
CA LYS A 58 -17.90 -14.06 -13.21
C LYS A 58 -19.27 -14.70 -13.39
N GLU A 59 -19.68 -15.59 -12.49
CA GLU A 59 -21.00 -16.22 -12.53
C GLU A 59 -22.13 -15.19 -12.40
N LYS A 60 -21.97 -14.20 -11.54
CA LYS A 60 -22.98 -13.16 -11.27
C LYS A 60 -22.88 -11.94 -12.19
N GLY A 61 -21.86 -11.87 -13.04
CA GLY A 61 -21.60 -10.70 -13.88
C GLY A 61 -21.35 -9.43 -13.06
N LYS A 62 -20.68 -9.56 -11.91
CA LYS A 62 -20.36 -8.45 -11.00
C LYS A 62 -18.85 -8.17 -11.00
N PRO A 63 -18.43 -6.90 -10.92
CA PRO A 63 -17.02 -6.56 -10.72
C PRO A 63 -16.52 -6.98 -9.32
N VAL A 64 -15.20 -7.13 -9.17
CA VAL A 64 -14.54 -7.43 -7.89
C VAL A 64 -13.92 -6.16 -7.33
N PHE A 65 -14.15 -5.88 -6.05
CA PHE A 65 -13.40 -4.88 -5.29
C PHE A 65 -12.48 -5.63 -4.32
N LEU A 66 -11.19 -5.68 -4.62
CA LEU A 66 -10.19 -6.34 -3.79
C LEU A 66 -9.48 -5.33 -2.91
N TYR A 67 -9.49 -5.55 -1.59
CA TYR A 67 -8.75 -4.80 -0.61
C TYR A 67 -7.69 -5.70 0.03
N TRP A 68 -6.41 -5.38 -0.18
CA TRP A 68 -5.29 -6.03 0.49
C TRP A 68 -4.77 -5.13 1.61
N GLY A 69 -4.83 -5.63 2.84
CA GLY A 69 -4.42 -4.91 4.04
C GLY A 69 -3.71 -5.80 5.03
N ALA A 70 -3.40 -5.24 6.21
CA ALA A 70 -2.86 -6.01 7.32
C ALA A 70 -3.35 -5.42 8.65
N GLU A 71 -3.57 -6.28 9.65
CA GLU A 71 -4.04 -5.84 10.97
C GLU A 71 -3.12 -4.83 11.67
N TRP A 72 -1.82 -4.84 11.40
CA TRP A 72 -0.86 -3.91 12.03
C TRP A 72 -0.68 -2.58 11.28
N CYS A 73 -1.15 -2.51 10.04
CA CYS A 73 -0.85 -1.43 9.11
C CYS A 73 -1.59 -0.13 9.48
N PRO A 74 -0.91 0.94 9.91
CA PRO A 74 -1.58 2.19 10.28
C PRO A 74 -2.41 2.83 9.15
N PRO A 75 -1.95 2.94 7.89
CA PRO A 75 -2.79 3.50 6.83
C PRO A 75 -4.03 2.64 6.54
N CYS A 76 -3.98 1.33 6.77
CA CYS A 76 -5.14 0.43 6.68
C CYS A 76 -6.21 0.77 7.72
N HIS A 77 -5.78 1.09 8.95
CA HIS A 77 -6.67 1.57 10.02
C HIS A 77 -7.26 2.94 9.69
N ALA A 78 -6.50 3.83 9.08
CA ALA A 78 -7.04 5.11 8.61
C ALA A 78 -8.16 4.87 7.59
N ILE A 79 -7.94 4.03 6.57
CA ILE A 79 -8.96 3.69 5.56
C ILE A 79 -10.21 3.11 6.20
N SER A 80 -10.07 2.16 7.13
CA SER A 80 -11.23 1.55 7.76
C SER A 80 -11.99 2.53 8.65
N ALA A 81 -11.30 3.47 9.31
CA ALA A 81 -11.92 4.49 10.14
C ALA A 81 -12.63 5.57 9.30
N THR A 82 -12.11 5.89 8.11
CA THR A 82 -12.58 7.03 7.30
C THR A 82 -13.41 6.62 6.08
N ILE A 83 -13.12 5.52 5.41
CA ILE A 83 -13.74 5.14 4.14
C ILE A 83 -14.71 3.98 4.34
N PHE A 84 -14.24 2.84 4.85
CA PHE A 84 -15.08 1.64 4.97
C PHE A 84 -16.19 1.76 6.03
N SER A 85 -16.11 2.78 6.89
CA SER A 85 -17.13 3.12 7.87
C SER A 85 -18.26 3.99 7.31
N LYS A 86 -18.12 4.52 6.08
CA LYS A 86 -19.08 5.46 5.50
C LYS A 86 -20.27 4.72 4.90
N PRO A 87 -21.52 5.10 5.25
CA PRO A 87 -22.71 4.52 4.64
C PRO A 87 -22.66 4.55 3.11
N GLU A 88 -22.18 5.66 2.53
CA GLU A 88 -22.08 5.86 1.10
C GLU A 88 -21.12 4.87 0.41
N PHE A 89 -20.05 4.47 1.09
CA PHE A 89 -19.10 3.47 0.60
C PHE A 89 -19.65 2.05 0.78
N ILE A 90 -20.24 1.76 1.95
CA ILE A 90 -20.85 0.47 2.26
C ILE A 90 -21.94 0.15 1.23
N GLU A 91 -22.83 1.11 0.93
CA GLU A 91 -23.88 0.94 -0.08
C GLU A 91 -23.30 0.60 -1.46
N ARG A 92 -22.31 1.38 -1.93
CA ARG A 92 -21.65 1.14 -3.23
C ARG A 92 -20.92 -0.19 -3.31
N SER A 93 -20.29 -0.62 -2.21
CA SER A 93 -19.57 -1.89 -2.15
C SER A 93 -20.47 -3.11 -2.46
N THR A 94 -21.79 -3.00 -2.26
CA THR A 94 -22.75 -4.09 -2.58
C THR A 94 -22.94 -4.35 -4.08
N LEU A 95 -22.54 -3.39 -4.91
CA LEU A 95 -22.54 -3.51 -6.38
C LEU A 95 -21.38 -4.38 -6.87
N PHE A 96 -20.40 -4.65 -6.01
CA PHE A 96 -19.22 -5.46 -6.27
C PHE A 96 -19.30 -6.80 -5.54
N VAL A 97 -18.33 -7.67 -5.81
CA VAL A 97 -17.88 -8.73 -4.90
C VAL A 97 -16.73 -8.15 -4.08
N PRO A 98 -16.95 -7.68 -2.84
CA PRO A 98 -15.89 -7.12 -2.02
C PRO A 98 -15.05 -8.23 -1.40
N VAL A 99 -13.74 -8.23 -1.63
CA VAL A 99 -12.78 -9.21 -1.12
C VAL A 99 -11.82 -8.51 -0.18
N TYR A 100 -11.75 -8.96 1.07
CA TYR A 100 -10.67 -8.58 1.98
C TYR A 100 -9.64 -9.70 1.99
N LEU A 101 -8.39 -9.34 1.72
CA LEU A 101 -7.23 -10.20 1.89
C LEU A 101 -6.39 -9.60 3.01
N ASP A 102 -6.15 -10.35 4.10
CA ASP A 102 -5.17 -9.95 5.09
C ASP A 102 -3.76 -10.43 4.67
N GLY A 103 -2.74 -9.64 4.94
CA GLY A 103 -1.36 -9.94 4.61
C GLY A 103 -0.79 -11.22 5.23
N ASP A 104 -1.41 -11.73 6.28
CA ASP A 104 -1.05 -12.99 6.94
C ASP A 104 -2.02 -14.15 6.64
N ASP A 105 -3.04 -13.94 5.78
CA ASP A 105 -3.89 -15.03 5.30
C ASP A 105 -3.10 -16.01 4.43
N LYS A 106 -3.60 -17.25 4.38
CA LYS A 106 -3.03 -18.28 3.50
C LYS A 106 -3.09 -17.81 2.04
N ASP A 107 -1.97 -17.94 1.33
CA ASP A 107 -1.79 -17.54 -0.07
C ASP A 107 -1.89 -16.01 -0.33
N ALA A 108 -1.93 -15.17 0.72
CA ALA A 108 -2.02 -13.72 0.56
C ALA A 108 -0.83 -13.12 -0.20
N GLN A 109 0.39 -13.54 0.15
CA GLN A 109 1.60 -13.08 -0.52
C GLN A 109 1.65 -13.54 -1.98
N ALA A 110 1.20 -14.76 -2.28
CA ALA A 110 1.12 -15.27 -3.64
C ALA A 110 0.08 -14.50 -4.49
N ASN A 111 -1.07 -14.16 -3.91
CA ASN A 111 -2.05 -13.29 -4.55
C ASN A 111 -1.51 -11.86 -4.76
N GLY A 112 -0.73 -11.35 -3.82
CA GLY A 112 -0.01 -10.10 -4.01
C GLY A 112 0.90 -10.10 -5.24
N GLU A 113 1.63 -11.19 -5.48
CA GLU A 113 2.46 -11.37 -6.69
C GLU A 113 1.62 -11.49 -7.95
N ARG A 114 0.53 -12.26 -7.88
CA ARG A 114 -0.41 -12.40 -9.00
C ARG A 114 -0.98 -11.06 -9.46
N PHE A 115 -1.27 -10.15 -8.53
CA PHE A 115 -1.85 -8.85 -8.83
C PHE A 115 -0.82 -7.71 -8.90
N GLY A 116 0.48 -8.00 -8.82
CA GLY A 116 1.52 -6.97 -8.86
C GLY A 116 1.38 -5.90 -7.77
N VAL A 117 0.91 -6.29 -6.58
CA VAL A 117 0.71 -5.34 -5.47
C VAL A 117 1.94 -5.31 -4.58
N MET A 118 2.41 -4.09 -4.25
CA MET A 118 3.72 -3.87 -3.64
C MET A 118 3.68 -3.52 -2.14
N GLY A 119 2.52 -3.28 -1.56
CA GLY A 119 2.43 -2.90 -0.15
C GLY A 119 1.00 -2.70 0.35
N TYR A 120 0.88 -2.34 1.63
CA TYR A 120 -0.41 -2.11 2.27
C TYR A 120 -0.68 -0.62 2.51
N PRO A 121 -1.95 -0.19 2.47
CA PRO A 121 -3.07 -0.88 1.85
C PRO A 121 -3.02 -0.76 0.32
N THR A 122 -3.61 -1.72 -0.38
CA THR A 122 -3.93 -1.58 -1.81
C THR A 122 -5.36 -1.96 -2.07
N MET A 123 -6.01 -1.21 -2.93
CA MET A 123 -7.39 -1.41 -3.34
C MET A 123 -7.40 -1.51 -4.87
N VAL A 124 -7.92 -2.61 -5.40
CA VAL A 124 -7.96 -2.88 -6.83
C VAL A 124 -9.40 -3.17 -7.24
N VAL A 125 -9.81 -2.64 -8.37
CA VAL A 125 -11.11 -2.96 -8.98
C VAL A 125 -10.89 -3.74 -10.25
N PHE A 126 -11.56 -4.89 -10.36
CA PHE A 126 -11.58 -5.73 -11.55
C PHE A 126 -12.98 -5.77 -12.14
N ASP A 127 -13.09 -5.96 -13.45
CA ASP A 127 -14.36 -6.32 -14.09
C ASP A 127 -14.79 -7.77 -13.73
N ALA A 128 -15.94 -8.21 -14.26
CA ALA A 128 -16.48 -9.54 -13.96
C ALA A 128 -15.64 -10.67 -14.59
N GLU A 129 -14.86 -10.35 -15.61
CA GLU A 129 -13.95 -11.26 -16.31
C GLU A 129 -12.59 -11.39 -15.61
N GLY A 130 -12.31 -10.49 -14.65
CA GLY A 130 -11.07 -10.44 -13.87
C GLY A 130 -9.99 -9.54 -14.46
N THR A 131 -10.34 -8.67 -15.41
CA THR A 131 -9.43 -7.64 -15.94
C THR A 131 -9.36 -6.48 -14.96
N GLU A 132 -8.15 -6.04 -14.64
CA GLU A 132 -7.96 -4.87 -13.77
C GLU A 132 -8.44 -3.60 -14.46
N LEU A 133 -9.35 -2.87 -13.81
CA LEU A 133 -9.86 -1.58 -14.29
C LEU A 133 -9.03 -0.42 -13.74
N THR A 134 -8.74 -0.44 -12.44
CA THR A 134 -7.95 0.60 -11.77
C THR A 134 -7.52 0.17 -10.36
N ARG A 135 -6.56 0.89 -9.80
CA ARG A 135 -6.17 0.85 -8.39
C ARG A 135 -6.59 2.14 -7.70
N ILE A 136 -7.13 2.05 -6.49
CA ILE A 136 -7.59 3.20 -5.71
C ILE A 136 -6.49 3.61 -4.72
N PRO A 137 -5.99 4.86 -4.77
CA PRO A 137 -4.92 5.32 -3.90
C PRO A 137 -5.38 5.40 -2.45
N SER A 138 -4.46 5.22 -1.50
CA SER A 138 -4.72 5.29 -0.04
C SER A 138 -4.66 6.71 0.54
N GLY A 139 -4.32 7.70 -0.30
CA GLY A 139 -4.08 9.10 0.05
C GLY A 139 -4.89 10.08 -0.78
N ILE A 140 -6.19 9.87 -0.96
CA ILE A 140 -7.08 10.88 -1.57
C ILE A 140 -8.11 11.37 -0.55
N ASP A 141 -8.81 12.45 -0.90
CA ASP A 141 -9.90 12.95 -0.05
C ASP A 141 -10.95 11.86 0.16
N ILE A 142 -11.45 11.75 1.39
CA ILE A 142 -12.44 10.76 1.82
C ILE A 142 -13.70 10.77 0.94
N GLN A 143 -14.10 11.92 0.40
CA GLN A 143 -15.26 12.06 -0.48
C GLN A 143 -14.98 11.54 -1.89
N ALA A 144 -13.71 11.47 -2.31
CA ALA A 144 -13.33 10.98 -3.63
C ALA A 144 -13.46 9.46 -3.74
N TYR A 145 -13.30 8.69 -2.66
CA TYR A 145 -13.33 7.22 -2.70
C TYR A 145 -14.62 6.61 -3.22
N ALA A 146 -15.77 7.12 -2.76
CA ALA A 146 -17.07 6.64 -3.23
C ALA A 146 -17.25 6.92 -4.73
N ASN A 147 -16.76 8.06 -5.19
CA ASN A 147 -16.80 8.42 -6.60
C ASN A 147 -15.90 7.49 -7.44
N VAL A 148 -14.76 7.01 -6.92
CA VAL A 148 -13.91 6.06 -7.66
C VAL A 148 -14.63 4.74 -7.93
N LEU A 149 -15.43 4.22 -7.00
CA LEU A 149 -16.26 3.03 -7.26
C LEU A 149 -17.36 3.31 -8.29
N ASP A 150 -17.97 4.50 -8.28
CA ASP A 150 -18.95 4.87 -9.29
C ASP A 150 -18.30 4.99 -10.68
N LEU A 151 -17.09 5.55 -10.75
CA LEU A 151 -16.31 5.67 -11.98
C LEU A 151 -16.02 4.31 -12.61
N THR A 152 -15.65 3.29 -11.81
CA THR A 152 -15.34 1.97 -12.35
C THR A 152 -16.57 1.22 -12.85
N LEU A 153 -17.75 1.46 -12.27
CA LEU A 153 -19.01 0.92 -12.80
C LEU A 153 -19.41 1.56 -14.14
N MET A 154 -18.95 2.78 -14.41
CA MET A 154 -19.23 3.53 -15.64
C MET A 154 -18.08 3.43 -16.66
N ALA A 155 -16.94 2.89 -16.26
CA ALA A 155 -15.75 2.80 -17.10
C ALA A 155 -15.95 1.77 -18.22
N ALA A 156 -15.76 2.21 -19.46
CA ALA A 156 -15.70 1.31 -20.61
C ALA A 156 -14.29 0.74 -20.83
N SER A 157 -13.28 1.31 -20.16
CA SER A 157 -11.85 1.12 -20.40
C SER A 157 -11.10 1.05 -19.07
N SER A 158 -10.03 0.24 -19.01
CA SER A 158 -9.10 0.22 -17.88
C SER A 158 -8.12 1.39 -17.93
N ALA A 159 -7.53 1.75 -16.77
CA ALA A 159 -6.47 2.75 -16.69
C ALA A 159 -5.35 2.46 -17.69
N ARG A 160 -4.86 1.21 -17.76
CA ARG A 160 -3.86 0.77 -18.74
C ARG A 160 -4.27 1.06 -20.18
N SER A 161 -5.48 0.64 -20.59
CA SER A 161 -5.95 0.84 -21.97
C SER A 161 -6.08 2.32 -22.35
N LEU A 162 -6.43 3.19 -21.40
CA LEU A 162 -6.49 4.63 -21.62
C LEU A 162 -5.09 5.23 -21.82
N VAL A 163 -4.10 4.80 -21.03
CA VAL A 163 -2.71 5.23 -21.21
C VAL A 163 -2.18 4.76 -22.56
N GLU A 164 -2.42 3.51 -22.94
CA GLU A 164 -2.04 2.97 -24.26
C GLU A 164 -2.64 3.80 -25.40
N GLY A 165 -3.92 4.17 -25.32
CA GLY A 165 -4.57 5.05 -26.30
C GLY A 165 -3.85 6.40 -26.44
N LEU A 166 -3.59 7.07 -25.31
CA LEU A 166 -2.90 8.36 -25.28
C LEU A 166 -1.45 8.28 -25.81
N MET A 167 -0.74 7.18 -25.53
CA MET A 167 0.60 6.95 -26.08
C MET A 167 0.55 6.71 -27.59
N ASN A 168 -0.51 6.09 -28.08
CA ASN A 168 -0.73 5.80 -29.50
C ASN A 168 -1.38 6.95 -30.29
N GLY A 169 -1.59 8.10 -29.66
CA GLY A 169 -1.98 9.34 -30.33
C GLY A 169 -3.42 9.81 -30.09
N ASP A 170 -4.17 9.16 -29.19
CA ASP A 170 -5.42 9.74 -28.69
C ASP A 170 -5.10 11.04 -27.93
N ASP A 171 -5.91 12.08 -28.14
CA ASP A 171 -5.66 13.44 -27.65
C ASP A 171 -6.80 13.98 -26.77
N SER A 172 -7.77 13.14 -26.42
CA SER A 172 -8.91 13.52 -25.61
C SER A 172 -9.37 12.39 -24.70
N LEU A 173 -9.80 12.78 -23.49
CA LEU A 173 -10.44 11.90 -22.52
C LEU A 173 -11.86 12.41 -22.26
N THR A 174 -12.79 11.49 -22.00
CA THR A 174 -14.07 11.84 -21.38
C THR A 174 -13.87 12.27 -19.92
N GLU A 175 -14.91 12.84 -19.31
CA GLU A 175 -14.85 13.25 -17.90
C GLU A 175 -14.52 12.06 -16.97
N ASN A 176 -15.20 10.92 -17.16
CA ASN A 176 -14.99 9.73 -16.34
C ASN A 176 -13.60 9.12 -16.53
N GLU A 177 -13.08 9.10 -17.76
CA GLU A 177 -11.74 8.57 -18.06
C GLU A 177 -10.65 9.45 -17.45
N CYS A 178 -10.80 10.79 -17.50
CA CYS A 178 -9.89 11.68 -16.80
C CYS A 178 -9.91 11.47 -15.29
N SER A 179 -11.10 11.40 -14.67
CA SER A 179 -11.19 11.14 -13.22
C SER A 179 -10.63 9.76 -12.85
N LEU A 180 -10.83 8.73 -13.67
CA LEU A 180 -10.26 7.40 -13.43
C LEU A 180 -8.73 7.46 -13.37
N LEU A 181 -8.08 8.14 -14.31
CA LEU A 181 -6.62 8.28 -14.36
C LEU A 181 -6.09 9.20 -13.26
N ALA A 182 -6.77 10.30 -12.96
CA ALA A 182 -6.37 11.22 -11.89
C ALA A 182 -6.41 10.55 -10.51
N TYR A 183 -7.37 9.66 -10.27
CA TYR A 183 -7.53 8.92 -9.02
C TYR A 183 -7.03 7.47 -9.12
N HIS A 184 -6.14 7.17 -10.06
CA HIS A 184 -5.45 5.88 -10.12
C HIS A 184 -4.23 5.87 -9.17
N SER A 185 -3.95 4.72 -8.54
CA SER A 185 -2.84 4.57 -7.60
C SER A 185 -1.49 4.26 -8.28
N TRP A 186 -0.96 5.24 -9.01
CA TRP A 186 0.27 5.10 -9.83
C TRP A 186 1.47 4.52 -9.09
N GLY A 187 1.78 5.01 -7.88
CA GLY A 187 2.92 4.50 -7.09
C GLY A 187 2.75 3.09 -6.53
N GLN A 188 1.59 2.45 -6.76
CA GLN A 188 1.34 1.05 -6.40
C GLN A 188 1.16 0.17 -7.63
N ASP A 189 1.27 0.70 -8.85
CA ASP A 189 1.14 -0.03 -10.12
C ASP A 189 2.51 -0.10 -10.82
N SER A 190 3.34 -1.06 -10.39
CA SER A 190 4.69 -1.24 -10.92
C SER A 190 4.69 -1.51 -12.42
N ASP A 191 3.72 -2.29 -12.90
CA ASP A 191 3.67 -2.68 -14.30
C ASP A 191 3.44 -1.43 -15.18
N MET A 192 2.63 -0.47 -14.74
CA MET A 192 2.46 0.80 -15.46
C MET A 192 3.75 1.62 -15.52
N SER A 193 4.56 1.62 -14.46
CA SER A 193 5.85 2.33 -14.45
C SER A 193 6.94 1.64 -15.30
N GLU A 194 6.86 0.31 -15.44
CA GLU A 194 7.78 -0.46 -16.29
C GLU A 194 7.42 -0.35 -17.77
N ASP A 195 6.12 -0.35 -18.09
CA ASP A 195 5.63 -0.37 -19.47
C ASP A 195 5.57 1.02 -20.12
N PHE A 196 5.43 2.09 -19.34
CA PHE A 196 5.20 3.45 -19.85
C PHE A 196 6.17 4.48 -19.26
N ASP A 197 6.55 5.45 -20.09
CA ASP A 197 7.13 6.72 -19.59
C ASP A 197 6.03 7.50 -18.88
N LEU A 198 5.92 7.32 -17.56
CA LEU A 198 4.89 7.98 -16.75
C LEU A 198 5.02 9.51 -16.77
N ARG A 199 6.21 10.06 -17.02
CA ARG A 199 6.39 11.52 -17.14
C ARG A 199 5.69 12.02 -18.40
N ASP A 200 5.95 11.44 -19.58
CA ASP A 200 5.19 11.80 -20.80
C ASP A 200 3.70 11.45 -20.64
N GLY A 201 3.43 10.31 -19.99
CA GLY A 201 2.11 9.84 -19.55
C GLY A 201 1.29 10.94 -18.89
N PHE A 202 1.72 11.41 -17.72
CA PHE A 202 0.98 12.40 -16.96
C PHE A 202 0.78 13.71 -17.70
N ARG A 203 1.77 14.14 -18.49
CA ARG A 203 1.64 15.35 -19.31
C ARG A 203 0.51 15.21 -20.33
N ARG A 204 0.46 14.09 -21.05
CA ARG A 204 -0.60 13.81 -22.03
C ARG A 204 -1.96 13.65 -21.38
N MET A 205 -2.04 12.98 -20.22
CA MET A 205 -3.29 12.86 -19.48
C MET A 205 -3.82 14.24 -19.06
N TYR A 206 -2.96 15.11 -18.56
CA TYR A 206 -3.32 16.49 -18.22
C TYR A 206 -3.82 17.29 -19.43
N GLU A 207 -3.18 17.12 -20.60
CA GLU A 207 -3.55 17.80 -21.83
C GLU A 207 -4.87 17.29 -22.42
N ALA A 208 -5.08 15.98 -22.42
CA ALA A 208 -6.28 15.31 -22.92
C ALA A 208 -7.50 15.45 -21.99
N CYS A 209 -7.29 15.73 -20.70
CA CYS A 209 -8.37 15.87 -19.72
C CYS A 209 -9.25 17.12 -19.97
N PRO A 210 -10.59 17.04 -19.88
CA PRO A 210 -11.48 18.19 -20.06
C PRO A 210 -11.15 19.38 -19.14
N VAL A 211 -11.15 20.59 -19.71
CA VAL A 211 -10.70 21.82 -19.01
C VAL A 211 -11.55 22.23 -17.80
N GLN A 212 -12.78 21.72 -17.69
CA GLN A 212 -13.66 21.96 -16.54
C GLN A 212 -13.33 21.12 -15.30
N LEU A 213 -12.50 20.08 -15.45
CA LEU A 213 -12.09 19.18 -14.37
C LEU A 213 -10.83 19.68 -13.66
N ASP A 214 -10.94 20.86 -13.03
CA ASP A 214 -9.78 21.52 -12.40
C ASP A 214 -9.07 20.65 -11.35
N ALA A 215 -9.82 19.85 -10.58
CA ALA A 215 -9.27 18.99 -9.54
C ALA A 215 -8.44 17.85 -10.13
N GLU A 216 -9.01 17.09 -11.06
CA GLU A 216 -8.35 16.00 -11.77
C GLU A 216 -7.13 16.49 -12.54
N ARG A 217 -7.29 17.60 -13.29
CA ARG A 217 -6.18 18.23 -14.01
C ARG A 217 -5.05 18.64 -13.06
N SER A 218 -5.39 19.16 -11.88
CA SER A 218 -4.36 19.50 -10.88
C SER A 218 -3.61 18.27 -10.38
N ILE A 219 -4.31 17.14 -10.13
CA ILE A 219 -3.68 15.89 -9.69
C ILE A 219 -2.73 15.36 -10.77
N LEU A 220 -3.20 15.26 -12.02
CA LEU A 220 -2.39 14.77 -13.15
C LEU A 220 -1.16 15.66 -13.38
N TYR A 221 -1.32 16.98 -13.31
CA TYR A 221 -0.19 17.90 -13.46
C TYR A 221 0.81 17.76 -12.31
N MET A 222 0.33 17.61 -11.08
CA MET A 222 1.22 17.43 -9.94
C MET A 222 1.94 16.08 -9.98
N SER A 223 1.31 15.01 -10.47
CA SER A 223 2.00 13.74 -10.73
C SER A 223 3.12 13.89 -11.78
N TRP A 224 2.89 14.67 -12.84
CA TRP A 224 3.97 15.01 -13.80
C TRP A 224 5.14 15.75 -13.13
N LEU A 225 4.83 16.67 -12.20
CA LEU A 225 5.85 17.40 -11.45
C LEU A 225 6.62 16.49 -10.48
N ASP A 226 5.94 15.51 -9.86
CA ASP A 226 6.57 14.50 -8.99
C ASP A 226 7.53 13.61 -9.77
N GLU A 227 7.16 13.17 -10.98
CA GLU A 227 8.06 12.44 -11.87
C GLU A 227 9.25 13.29 -12.33
N SER A 228 9.17 14.61 -12.21
CA SER A 228 10.30 15.51 -12.47
C SER A 228 11.20 15.71 -11.24
N LEU A 229 10.71 15.32 -10.05
CA LEU A 229 11.44 15.31 -8.78
C LEU A 229 12.09 13.96 -8.46
N SER A 230 11.62 12.86 -9.05
CA SER A 230 12.17 11.52 -8.81
C SER A 230 13.58 11.40 -9.38
N THR A 231 14.56 11.21 -8.49
CA THR A 231 15.98 10.98 -8.81
C THR A 231 16.33 9.51 -8.59
N GLU A 232 15.60 8.60 -9.22
CA GLU A 232 15.79 7.15 -9.00
C GLU A 232 17.08 6.59 -9.63
N SER A 233 17.88 7.40 -10.32
CA SER A 233 19.24 7.02 -10.68
C SER A 233 20.24 8.11 -10.29
N GLU A 234 21.36 7.72 -9.68
CA GLU A 234 22.56 8.58 -9.53
C GLU A 234 23.14 9.01 -10.89
N ALA A 235 22.59 8.49 -12.00
CA ALA A 235 23.03 8.71 -13.37
C ALA A 235 22.16 9.72 -14.16
N ASP A 236 20.99 10.11 -13.66
CA ASP A 236 20.12 11.09 -14.29
C ASP A 236 20.18 12.41 -13.52
N GLU A 237 20.73 13.44 -14.18
CA GLU A 237 20.69 14.80 -13.64
C GLU A 237 19.21 15.19 -13.38
N PRO A 238 18.90 15.82 -12.21
CA PRO A 238 17.57 16.36 -11.95
C PRO A 238 17.10 17.21 -13.14
N LEU A 239 15.89 16.96 -13.64
CA LEU A 239 15.44 17.61 -14.87
C LEU A 239 15.33 19.13 -14.69
N GLU A 240 16.09 19.88 -15.50
CA GLU A 240 15.96 21.34 -15.55
C GLU A 240 14.64 21.72 -16.23
N LEU A 241 13.67 22.17 -15.44
CA LEU A 241 12.44 22.77 -15.96
C LEU A 241 12.75 24.02 -16.78
N THR A 242 12.20 24.11 -17.98
CA THR A 242 12.22 25.34 -18.78
C THR A 242 11.52 26.48 -18.04
N ASP A 243 11.85 27.74 -18.37
CA ASP A 243 11.19 28.91 -17.78
C ASP A 243 9.67 28.86 -17.93
N GLN A 244 9.18 28.35 -19.07
CA GLN A 244 7.75 28.19 -19.33
C GLN A 244 7.11 27.14 -18.43
N GLN A 245 7.73 25.97 -18.29
CA GLN A 245 7.25 24.91 -17.39
C GLN A 245 7.27 25.35 -15.93
N ARG A 246 8.34 26.04 -15.52
CA ARG A 246 8.46 26.61 -14.18
C ARG A 246 7.35 27.62 -13.90
N TYR A 247 7.08 28.52 -14.85
CA TYR A 247 5.98 29.47 -14.75
C TYR A 247 4.60 28.77 -14.67
N GLU A 248 4.37 27.76 -15.51
CA GLU A 248 3.13 26.98 -15.50
C GLU A 248 2.93 26.26 -14.15
N ALA A 249 3.97 25.59 -13.65
CA ALA A 249 3.93 24.83 -12.40
C ALA A 249 3.66 25.75 -11.21
N ILE A 250 4.32 26.91 -11.14
CA ILE A 250 4.08 27.92 -10.11
C ILE A 250 2.62 28.38 -10.12
N ARG A 251 2.05 28.68 -11.30
CA ARG A 251 0.67 29.14 -11.42
C ARG A 251 -0.33 28.08 -10.95
N ILE A 252 -0.11 26.82 -11.32
CA ILE A 252 -0.96 25.69 -10.89
C ILE A 252 -0.84 25.49 -9.38
N LEU A 253 0.38 25.53 -8.84
CA LEU A 253 0.61 25.41 -7.41
C LEU A 253 -0.07 26.52 -6.61
N GLU A 254 0.03 27.78 -7.05
CA GLU A 254 -0.68 28.90 -6.42
C GLU A 254 -2.21 28.72 -6.47
N SER A 255 -2.75 28.18 -7.56
CA SER A 255 -4.17 27.83 -7.66
C SER A 255 -4.55 26.75 -6.62
N ILE A 256 -3.71 25.71 -6.48
CA ILE A 256 -3.89 24.66 -5.47
C ILE A 256 -3.91 25.25 -4.05
N LEU A 257 -2.98 26.15 -3.73
CA LEU A 257 -2.84 26.75 -2.39
C LEU A 257 -3.93 27.80 -2.07
N THR A 258 -4.63 28.33 -3.07
CA THR A 258 -5.66 29.36 -2.88
C THR A 258 -7.09 28.85 -3.03
N ASN A 259 -7.27 27.63 -3.55
CA ASN A 259 -8.57 27.00 -3.73
C ASN A 259 -8.71 25.76 -2.83
N PRO A 260 -9.58 25.77 -1.80
CA PRO A 260 -9.75 24.65 -0.88
C PRO A 260 -10.12 23.31 -1.53
N VAL A 261 -10.81 23.33 -2.66
CA VAL A 261 -11.16 22.10 -3.40
C VAL A 261 -9.89 21.47 -3.99
N LEU A 262 -9.05 22.29 -4.63
CA LEU A 262 -7.78 21.83 -5.21
C LEU A 262 -6.76 21.47 -4.13
N THR A 263 -6.74 22.21 -3.02
CA THR A 263 -5.94 21.87 -1.84
C THR A 263 -6.27 20.47 -1.35
N ARG A 264 -7.57 20.14 -1.19
CA ARG A 264 -7.99 18.80 -0.74
C ARG A 264 -7.68 17.71 -1.77
N ALA A 265 -7.86 17.99 -3.06
CA ALA A 265 -7.50 17.07 -4.13
C ALA A 265 -6.00 16.70 -4.13
N ASN A 266 -5.14 17.62 -3.66
CA ASN A 266 -3.69 17.44 -3.61
C ASN A 266 -3.14 17.37 -2.17
N ILE A 267 -3.97 17.00 -1.19
CA ILE A 267 -3.67 17.25 0.23
C ILE A 267 -2.32 16.67 0.69
N PHE A 268 -1.97 15.45 0.29
CA PHE A 268 -0.70 14.81 0.69
C PHE A 268 0.51 15.55 0.15
N ARG A 269 0.46 15.95 -1.13
CA ARG A 269 1.51 16.77 -1.76
C ARG A 269 1.65 18.12 -1.07
N VAL A 270 0.53 18.73 -0.68
CA VAL A 270 0.54 20.00 0.03
C VAL A 270 1.15 19.86 1.43
N VAL A 271 0.80 18.80 2.17
CA VAL A 271 1.26 18.64 3.56
C VAL A 271 2.70 18.10 3.69
N ILE A 272 3.21 17.38 2.69
CA ILE A 272 4.53 16.74 2.74
C ILE A 272 5.54 17.40 1.79
N ASP A 273 5.18 17.61 0.52
CA ASP A 273 6.15 17.92 -0.55
C ASP A 273 6.28 19.41 -0.89
N GLY A 274 5.54 20.29 -0.19
CA GLY A 274 5.61 21.74 -0.38
C GLY A 274 7.04 22.33 -0.42
N PRO A 275 7.95 21.94 0.49
CA PRO A 275 9.36 22.36 0.44
C PRO A 275 10.09 21.90 -0.83
N LYS A 276 9.83 20.67 -1.31
CA LYS A 276 10.45 20.15 -2.54
C LYS A 276 10.00 20.94 -3.76
N TYR A 277 8.70 21.19 -3.92
CA TYR A 277 8.18 22.03 -5.00
C TYR A 277 8.75 23.45 -4.93
N THR A 278 8.83 24.02 -3.73
CA THR A 278 9.38 25.36 -3.53
C THR A 278 10.85 25.43 -3.93
N SER A 279 11.64 24.43 -3.55
CA SER A 279 13.04 24.32 -3.94
C SER A 279 13.22 24.15 -5.44
N LEU A 280 12.43 23.27 -6.07
CA LEU A 280 12.47 23.04 -7.51
C LEU A 280 12.13 24.29 -8.32
N LEU A 281 11.12 25.05 -7.88
CA LEU A 281 10.52 26.12 -8.67
C LEU A 281 11.13 27.52 -8.43
N THR A 282 11.92 27.71 -7.37
CA THR A 282 12.40 29.04 -6.98
C THR A 282 13.88 29.05 -6.62
N GLU A 283 14.54 30.19 -6.87
CA GLU A 283 15.93 30.40 -6.45
C GLU A 283 16.04 30.54 -4.92
N PRO A 284 17.11 30.02 -4.29
CA PRO A 284 17.42 30.26 -2.88
C PRO A 284 17.40 31.75 -2.51
N ALA A 285 16.81 32.07 -1.36
CA ALA A 285 16.66 33.44 -0.84
C ALA A 285 15.93 34.45 -1.76
N SER A 286 15.27 34.01 -2.84
CA SER A 286 14.48 34.90 -3.69
C SER A 286 13.20 35.38 -3.02
N VAL A 287 12.70 36.57 -3.42
CA VAL A 287 11.38 37.07 -2.99
C VAL A 287 10.30 36.03 -3.31
N ARG A 288 10.40 35.38 -4.47
CA ARG A 288 9.45 34.37 -4.92
C ARG A 288 9.43 33.13 -4.02
N ARG A 289 10.59 32.68 -3.54
CA ARG A 289 10.69 31.61 -2.54
C ARG A 289 9.94 32.00 -1.27
N GLY A 290 10.16 33.21 -0.76
CA GLY A 290 9.48 33.72 0.43
C GLY A 290 7.95 33.82 0.29
N GLU A 291 7.46 34.27 -0.86
CA GLU A 291 6.03 34.32 -1.17
C GLU A 291 5.40 32.93 -1.19
N LEU A 292 6.01 31.98 -1.89
CA LEU A 292 5.50 30.62 -2.03
C LEU A 292 5.53 29.89 -0.68
N THR A 293 6.63 29.98 0.08
CA THR A 293 6.71 29.46 1.45
C THR A 293 5.60 30.04 2.32
N SER A 294 5.34 31.35 2.26
CA SER A 294 4.27 31.98 3.05
C SER A 294 2.88 31.47 2.66
N ALA A 295 2.64 31.24 1.37
CA ALA A 295 1.38 30.65 0.88
C ALA A 295 1.18 29.22 1.38
N PHE A 296 2.23 28.41 1.39
CA PHE A 296 2.19 27.08 1.99
C PHE A 296 1.91 27.13 3.49
N TYR A 297 2.62 27.93 4.27
CA TYR A 297 2.36 28.05 5.72
C TYR A 297 0.90 28.38 6.01
N LYS A 298 0.33 29.35 5.30
CA LYS A 298 -1.10 29.70 5.43
C LYS A 298 -2.03 28.52 5.12
N THR A 299 -1.69 27.72 4.11
CA THR A 299 -2.47 26.55 3.71
C THR A 299 -2.34 25.42 4.73
N LEU A 300 -1.12 25.16 5.22
CA LEU A 300 -0.84 24.18 6.28
C LEU A 300 -1.59 24.55 7.58
N ASP A 301 -1.60 25.81 7.97
CA ASP A 301 -2.37 26.30 9.12
C ASP A 301 -3.88 26.08 8.92
N SER A 302 -4.39 26.34 7.71
CA SER A 302 -5.79 26.11 7.38
C SER A 302 -6.15 24.63 7.43
N ILE A 303 -5.28 23.74 6.95
CA ILE A 303 -5.49 22.29 7.00
C ILE A 303 -5.48 21.81 8.46
N ALA A 304 -4.49 22.23 9.26
CA ALA A 304 -4.36 21.85 10.65
C ALA A 304 -5.58 22.27 11.49
N ALA A 305 -6.25 23.37 11.13
CA ALA A 305 -7.45 23.89 11.80
C ALA A 305 -8.78 23.27 11.32
N ASP A 306 -8.82 22.64 10.14
CA ASP A 306 -10.06 22.13 9.55
C ASP A 306 -10.50 20.80 10.21
N GLU A 307 -11.62 20.83 10.93
CA GLU A 307 -12.18 19.65 11.61
C GLU A 307 -12.74 18.59 10.65
N ASN A 308 -12.95 18.93 9.37
CA ASN A 308 -13.40 17.97 8.36
C ASN A 308 -12.24 17.17 7.77
N ILE A 309 -11.00 17.59 8.01
CA ILE A 309 -9.81 16.86 7.60
C ILE A 309 -9.45 15.85 8.70
N TYR A 310 -9.17 14.62 8.28
CA TYR A 310 -8.82 13.56 9.21
C TYR A 310 -7.52 13.91 9.98
N LYS A 311 -7.42 13.46 11.23
CA LYS A 311 -6.37 13.91 12.16
C LYS A 311 -4.97 13.64 11.62
N ARG A 312 -4.78 12.54 10.88
CA ARG A 312 -3.51 12.17 10.27
C ARG A 312 -2.97 13.27 9.36
N GLU A 313 -3.77 13.78 8.43
CA GLU A 313 -3.36 14.83 7.49
C GLU A 313 -3.11 16.16 8.22
N ARG A 314 -3.90 16.45 9.27
CA ARG A 314 -3.68 17.63 10.14
C ARG A 314 -2.36 17.55 10.91
N ILE A 315 -1.94 16.36 11.32
CA ILE A 315 -0.65 16.12 11.97
C ILE A 315 0.48 16.28 10.94
N TYR A 316 0.31 15.74 9.74
CA TYR A 316 1.33 15.81 8.68
C TYR A 316 1.61 17.22 8.18
N THR A 317 0.77 18.23 8.46
CA THR A 317 1.12 19.63 8.16
C THR A 317 2.43 20.04 8.83
N LEU A 318 2.77 19.43 9.97
CA LEU A 318 4.02 19.68 10.67
C LEU A 318 5.24 19.16 9.90
N VAL A 319 5.12 18.08 9.11
CA VAL A 319 6.21 17.61 8.23
C VAL A 319 6.55 18.68 7.19
N GLY A 320 5.54 19.27 6.55
CA GLY A 320 5.73 20.39 5.63
C GLY A 320 6.42 21.59 6.30
N LYS A 321 6.00 21.96 7.51
CA LYS A 321 6.63 23.06 8.28
C LYS A 321 8.09 22.77 8.64
N ILE A 322 8.38 21.55 9.12
CA ILE A 322 9.75 21.07 9.39
C ILE A 322 10.60 21.20 8.13
N GLY A 323 10.10 20.69 6.99
CA GLY A 323 10.81 20.77 5.73
C GLY A 323 11.03 22.21 5.24
N PHE A 324 10.13 23.15 5.54
CA PHE A 324 10.35 24.57 5.24
C PHE A 324 11.40 25.23 6.12
N GLU A 325 11.47 24.91 7.42
CA GLU A 325 12.55 25.41 8.28
C GLU A 325 13.92 24.86 7.88
N ARG A 326 13.93 23.67 7.27
CA ARG A 326 15.13 22.97 6.78
C ARG A 326 15.38 23.08 5.27
N ILE A 327 14.61 23.90 4.56
CA ILE A 327 14.62 23.95 3.07
C ILE A 327 15.99 24.31 2.46
N ASN A 328 16.89 24.95 3.23
CA ASN A 328 18.24 25.28 2.78
C ASN A 328 19.34 24.51 3.55
N ASP A 329 18.98 23.82 4.63
CA ASP A 329 19.90 23.09 5.51
C ASP A 329 19.10 22.03 6.26
N GLU A 330 19.25 20.77 5.84
CA GLU A 330 18.55 19.63 6.43
C GLU A 330 18.93 19.38 7.90
N ALA A 331 20.11 19.86 8.33
CA ALA A 331 20.59 19.75 9.70
C ALA A 331 20.16 20.94 10.59
N ALA A 332 19.41 21.91 10.05
CA ALA A 332 19.00 23.08 10.83
C ALA A 332 18.12 22.70 12.02
N GLU A 333 18.45 23.29 13.17
CA GLU A 333 17.64 23.23 14.38
C GLU A 333 16.29 23.91 14.16
N LEU A 334 15.22 23.25 14.62
CA LEU A 334 13.88 23.79 14.49
C LEU A 334 13.66 24.97 15.45
N SER A 335 12.87 25.93 15.00
CA SER A 335 12.48 27.08 15.81
C SER A 335 11.75 26.63 17.09
N THR A 336 11.96 27.36 18.18
CA THR A 336 11.24 27.12 19.44
C THR A 336 9.72 27.19 19.27
N GLN A 337 9.25 28.00 18.31
CA GLN A 337 7.84 28.09 17.96
C GLN A 337 7.33 26.78 17.35
N LEU A 338 8.02 26.23 16.35
CA LEU A 338 7.61 24.98 15.71
C LEU A 338 7.74 23.79 16.67
N GLN A 339 8.79 23.73 17.49
CA GLN A 339 8.91 22.71 18.53
C GLN A 339 7.73 22.74 19.52
N GLN A 340 7.27 23.94 19.91
CA GLN A 340 6.10 24.08 20.77
C GLN A 340 4.81 23.66 20.05
N GLU A 341 4.66 24.05 18.78
CA GLU A 341 3.51 23.64 17.96
C GLU A 341 3.41 22.11 17.84
N ILE A 342 4.55 21.42 17.65
CA ILE A 342 4.61 19.96 17.64
C ILE A 342 4.16 19.37 18.98
N ARG A 343 4.62 19.91 20.11
CA ARG A 343 4.21 19.44 21.45
C ARG A 343 2.71 19.64 21.68
N ASP A 344 2.15 20.75 21.24
CA ASP A 344 0.72 21.05 21.35
C ASP A 344 -0.11 20.09 20.48
N MET A 345 0.34 19.80 19.26
CA MET A 345 -0.30 18.84 18.36
C MET A 345 -0.28 17.42 18.95
N VAL A 346 0.85 16.98 19.52
CA VAL A 346 0.95 15.67 20.21
C VAL A 346 -0.07 15.58 21.35
N ALA A 347 -0.12 16.61 22.22
CA ALA A 347 -1.04 16.63 23.36
C ALA A 347 -2.51 16.62 22.90
N TRP A 348 -2.85 17.37 21.86
CA TRP A 348 -4.19 17.39 21.28
C TRP A 348 -4.57 16.04 20.66
N ALA A 349 -3.70 15.46 19.83
CA ALA A 349 -3.97 14.25 19.07
C ALA A 349 -4.10 13.02 19.99
N ASP A 350 -3.23 12.89 21.00
CA ASP A 350 -3.31 11.83 22.00
C ASP A 350 -4.62 11.89 22.79
N LYS A 351 -4.99 13.09 23.25
CA LYS A 351 -6.22 13.31 24.04
C LYS A 351 -7.50 13.14 23.23
N SER A 352 -7.51 13.59 21.98
CA SER A 352 -8.70 13.62 21.12
C SER A 352 -8.96 12.31 20.37
N THR A 353 -8.14 11.27 20.58
CA THR A 353 -8.24 9.97 19.90
C THR A 353 -8.43 8.84 20.91
N PRO A 354 -9.63 8.68 21.50
CA PRO A 354 -9.91 7.63 22.48
C PRO A 354 -10.13 6.25 21.86
N SER A 355 -10.47 6.17 20.56
CA SER A 355 -10.71 4.90 19.87
C SER A 355 -9.39 4.16 19.65
N VAL A 356 -9.24 2.97 20.23
CA VAL A 356 -8.05 2.12 20.07
C VAL A 356 -7.68 1.89 18.60
N TYR A 357 -8.67 1.81 17.72
CA TYR A 357 -8.44 1.61 16.28
C TYR A 357 -7.96 2.88 15.58
N GLU A 358 -8.54 4.04 15.93
CA GLU A 358 -8.14 5.34 15.35
C GLU A 358 -6.76 5.78 15.87
N ARG A 359 -6.34 5.29 17.05
CA ARG A 359 -5.02 5.59 17.62
C ARG A 359 -3.88 5.09 16.76
N GLN A 360 -4.00 3.93 16.12
CA GLN A 360 -2.90 3.34 15.33
C GLN A 360 -2.35 4.31 14.25
N PRO A 361 -3.16 4.88 13.33
CA PRO A 361 -2.69 5.86 12.35
C PRO A 361 -2.31 7.22 12.97
N VAL A 362 -2.98 7.63 14.04
CA VAL A 362 -2.72 8.93 14.68
C VAL A 362 -1.37 8.93 15.40
N ILE A 363 -1.08 7.91 16.21
CA ILE A 363 0.20 7.79 16.91
C ILE A 363 1.34 7.52 15.94
N ASN A 364 1.12 6.73 14.88
CA ASN A 364 2.12 6.57 13.82
C ASN A 364 2.46 7.91 13.14
N ALA A 365 1.46 8.73 12.80
CA ALA A 365 1.71 10.06 12.23
C ALA A 365 2.47 10.98 13.19
N LEU A 366 2.14 10.96 14.48
CA LEU A 366 2.90 11.70 15.50
C LEU A 366 4.34 11.18 15.61
N GLY A 367 4.55 9.87 15.59
CA GLY A 367 5.87 9.25 15.58
C GLY A 367 6.72 9.73 14.40
N ASN A 368 6.15 9.73 13.19
CA ASN A 368 6.82 10.25 11.98
C ASN A 368 7.18 11.74 12.10
N VAL A 369 6.26 12.57 12.62
CA VAL A 369 6.53 14.00 12.86
C VAL A 369 7.65 14.20 13.88
N LEU A 370 7.63 13.45 14.97
CA LEU A 370 8.61 13.57 16.04
C LEU A 370 9.99 13.07 15.61
N TYR A 371 10.04 11.98 14.83
CA TYR A 371 11.25 11.51 14.17
C TYR A 371 11.82 12.59 13.24
N ALA A 372 10.99 13.12 12.34
CA ALA A 372 11.39 14.20 11.43
C ALA A 372 11.87 15.44 12.20
N ALA A 373 11.30 15.73 13.37
CA ALA A 373 11.69 16.85 14.20
C ALA A 373 12.95 16.61 15.06
N GLY A 374 13.43 15.36 15.18
CA GLY A 374 14.49 14.99 16.11
C GLY A 374 14.07 15.09 17.59
N MET A 375 12.77 14.96 17.89
CA MET A 375 12.18 15.17 19.22
C MET A 375 11.93 13.83 19.95
N ASP A 376 13.00 13.04 20.08
CA ASP A 376 12.96 11.72 20.73
C ASP A 376 12.54 11.79 22.21
N ASP A 377 12.79 12.94 22.87
CA ASP A 377 12.35 13.24 24.24
C ASP A 377 10.82 13.25 24.40
N VAL A 378 10.10 13.55 23.32
CA VAL A 378 8.64 13.54 23.24
C VAL A 378 8.12 12.23 22.67
N ALA A 379 8.82 11.67 21.66
CA ALA A 379 8.41 10.43 21.00
C ALA A 379 8.39 9.25 21.97
N LYS A 380 9.46 9.06 22.74
CA LYS A 380 9.62 7.87 23.60
C LYS A 380 8.51 7.75 24.66
N PRO A 381 8.16 8.78 25.44
CA PRO A 381 7.04 8.70 26.39
C PRO A 381 5.69 8.44 25.71
N LEU A 382 5.44 9.04 24.54
CA LEU A 382 4.21 8.83 23.77
C LEU A 382 4.08 7.36 23.34
N LEU A 383 5.12 6.80 22.74
CA LEU A 383 5.14 5.44 22.24
C LEU A 383 5.04 4.41 23.38
N LEU A 384 5.76 4.61 24.49
CA LEU A 384 5.66 3.75 25.68
C LEU A 384 4.23 3.72 26.23
N ALA A 385 3.56 4.88 26.30
CA ALA A 385 2.17 4.94 26.73
C ALA A 385 1.20 4.29 25.72
N GLU A 386 1.55 4.28 24.42
CA GLU A 386 0.73 3.63 23.40
C GLU A 386 0.83 2.11 23.44
N LEU A 387 1.96 1.52 23.89
CA LEU A 387 2.09 0.07 24.01
C LEU A 387 1.01 -0.56 24.92
N GLU A 388 0.49 0.18 25.89
CA GLU A 388 -0.58 -0.27 26.78
C GLU A 388 -1.99 -0.17 26.16
N LYS A 389 -2.13 0.62 25.09
CA LYS A 389 -3.41 0.97 24.46
C LYS A 389 -3.61 0.27 23.11
N SER A 390 -2.54 0.11 22.33
CA SER A 390 -2.57 -0.45 20.98
C SER A 390 -2.91 -1.95 21.00
N LYS A 391 -3.64 -2.39 19.97
CA LYS A 391 -3.85 -3.82 19.70
C LYS A 391 -2.65 -4.48 19.04
N GLN A 392 -1.76 -3.69 18.43
CA GLN A 392 -0.55 -4.13 17.74
C GLN A 392 0.67 -3.40 18.31
N PRO A 393 0.98 -3.59 19.62
CA PRO A 393 2.03 -2.83 20.30
C PRO A 393 3.42 -3.09 19.70
N TYR A 394 3.65 -4.27 19.10
CA TYR A 394 4.89 -4.61 18.40
C TYR A 394 5.23 -3.66 17.25
N TYR A 395 4.25 -2.98 16.67
CA TYR A 395 4.47 -1.99 15.63
C TYR A 395 5.32 -0.83 16.17
N PHE A 396 4.92 -0.27 17.31
CA PHE A 396 5.61 0.86 17.94
C PHE A 396 6.89 0.48 18.70
N MET A 397 7.11 -0.82 18.96
CA MET A 397 8.37 -1.30 19.55
C MET A 397 9.56 -1.10 18.61
N VAL A 398 9.35 -1.11 17.29
CA VAL A 398 10.41 -0.84 16.31
C VAL A 398 10.83 0.64 16.38
N ASP A 399 9.87 1.56 16.50
CA ASP A 399 10.17 3.00 16.69
C ASP A 399 10.94 3.24 18.00
N LEU A 400 10.58 2.53 19.08
CA LEU A 400 11.33 2.58 20.34
C LEU A 400 12.75 2.04 20.20
N ALA A 401 12.95 0.95 19.44
CA ALA A 401 14.27 0.42 19.19
C ALA A 401 15.15 1.43 18.43
N ASP A 402 14.60 2.05 17.40
CA ASP A 402 15.29 3.06 16.59
C ASP A 402 15.69 4.30 17.42
N ILE A 403 14.84 4.76 18.34
CA ILE A 403 15.18 5.81 19.32
C ILE A 403 16.36 5.39 20.20
N GLU A 404 16.34 4.16 20.73
CA GLU A 404 17.43 3.66 21.59
C GLU A 404 18.73 3.47 20.80
N GLN A 405 18.65 3.00 19.55
CA GLN A 405 19.80 2.85 18.67
C GLN A 405 20.46 4.19 18.39
N ARG A 406 19.71 5.24 18.04
CA ARG A 406 20.25 6.61 17.88
C ARG A 406 20.89 7.15 19.16
N ALA A 407 20.36 6.78 20.32
CA ALA A 407 20.93 7.16 21.61
C ALA A 407 22.18 6.34 22.00
N GLY A 408 22.57 5.33 21.21
CA GLY A 408 23.67 4.42 21.51
C GLY A 408 23.33 3.33 22.53
N ASN A 409 22.05 3.17 22.89
CA ASN A 409 21.57 2.17 23.84
C ASN A 409 21.25 0.84 23.13
N PHE A 410 22.26 0.25 22.48
CA PHE A 410 22.11 -0.89 21.58
C PHE A 410 21.48 -2.14 22.22
N GLU A 411 21.82 -2.45 23.48
CA GLU A 411 21.21 -3.58 24.20
C GLU A 411 19.69 -3.40 24.31
N THR A 412 19.23 -2.22 24.75
CA THR A 412 17.81 -1.90 24.86
C THR A 412 17.12 -1.84 23.50
N ALA A 413 17.81 -1.35 22.46
CA ALA A 413 17.29 -1.37 21.09
C ALA A 413 17.01 -2.81 20.62
N LEU A 414 17.96 -3.73 20.83
CA LEU A 414 17.83 -5.14 20.50
C LEU A 414 16.73 -5.83 21.32
N GLU A 415 16.58 -5.50 22.60
CA GLU A 415 15.48 -5.99 23.43
C GLU A 415 14.11 -5.61 22.86
N TRP A 416 13.96 -4.37 22.39
CA TRP A 416 12.73 -3.91 21.75
C TRP A 416 12.44 -4.63 20.43
N LEU A 417 13.43 -4.76 19.55
CA LEU A 417 13.29 -5.50 18.28
C LEU A 417 12.90 -6.96 18.52
N LYS A 418 13.58 -7.62 19.46
CA LYS A 418 13.28 -9.01 19.83
C LYS A 418 11.86 -9.12 20.37
N LYS A 419 11.46 -8.26 21.30
CA LYS A 419 10.11 -8.26 21.88
C LYS A 419 9.04 -8.01 20.81
N ALA A 420 9.33 -7.13 19.84
CA ALA A 420 8.45 -6.89 18.71
C ALA A 420 8.26 -8.18 17.89
N HIS A 421 9.34 -8.82 17.45
CA HIS A 421 9.28 -10.10 16.74
C HIS A 421 8.54 -11.18 17.53
N ASP A 422 8.88 -11.39 18.81
CA ASP A 422 8.30 -12.45 19.64
C ASP A 422 6.78 -12.27 19.87
N SER A 423 6.25 -11.05 19.70
CA SER A 423 4.82 -10.75 19.88
C SER A 423 4.00 -10.69 18.59
N THR A 424 4.64 -10.83 17.43
CA THR A 424 3.95 -10.94 16.13
C THR A 424 3.39 -12.34 15.87
N ARG A 425 2.37 -12.40 15.00
CA ARG A 425 1.70 -13.62 14.53
C ARG A 425 1.56 -13.58 13.00
N GLY A 426 1.35 -14.74 12.38
CA GLY A 426 1.37 -14.87 10.93
C GLY A 426 2.79 -14.96 10.39
N VAL A 427 3.04 -15.85 9.42
CA VAL A 427 4.41 -16.14 8.95
C VAL A 427 5.03 -14.89 8.32
N ALA A 428 4.31 -14.19 7.45
CA ALA A 428 4.85 -13.05 6.72
C ALA A 428 5.15 -11.86 7.66
N THR A 429 4.29 -11.59 8.65
CA THR A 429 4.53 -10.57 9.67
C THR A 429 5.63 -10.99 10.66
N ARG A 430 5.66 -12.24 11.13
CA ARG A 430 6.76 -12.73 11.97
C ARG A 430 8.11 -12.61 11.27
N PHE A 431 8.16 -12.94 9.98
CA PHE A 431 9.36 -12.83 9.17
C PHE A 431 9.84 -11.37 9.04
N GLN A 432 8.95 -10.42 8.73
CA GLN A 432 9.32 -9.00 8.64
C GLN A 432 9.89 -8.46 9.97
N TRP A 433 9.26 -8.74 11.10
CA TRP A 433 9.79 -8.23 12.38
C TRP A 433 11.04 -8.98 12.84
N GLY A 434 11.16 -10.27 12.52
CA GLY A 434 12.37 -11.04 12.76
C GLY A 434 13.55 -10.53 11.92
N GLN A 435 13.27 -10.08 10.69
CA GLN A 435 14.23 -9.43 9.83
C GLN A 435 14.77 -8.13 10.44
N TYR A 436 13.92 -7.29 11.05
CA TYR A 436 14.39 -6.11 11.79
C TYR A 436 15.30 -6.48 12.95
N TYR A 437 14.95 -7.51 13.72
CA TYR A 437 15.81 -7.99 14.82
C TYR A 437 17.16 -8.52 14.32
N LEU A 438 17.17 -9.33 13.26
CA LEU A 438 18.39 -9.87 12.68
C LEU A 438 19.30 -8.76 12.13
N ILE A 439 18.75 -7.78 11.39
CA ILE A 439 19.53 -6.62 10.93
C ILE A 439 20.06 -5.83 12.13
N GLY A 440 19.24 -5.62 13.17
CA GLY A 440 19.70 -4.97 14.39
C GLY A 440 20.90 -5.68 15.02
N LEU A 441 20.89 -7.02 15.08
CA LEU A 441 22.04 -7.80 15.59
C LEU A 441 23.28 -7.61 14.72
N LEU A 442 23.12 -7.62 13.39
CA LEU A 442 24.22 -7.42 12.44
C LEU A 442 24.85 -6.04 12.58
N GLU A 443 24.05 -5.00 12.84
CA GLU A 443 24.52 -3.62 12.93
C GLU A 443 25.08 -3.26 14.31
N MET A 444 24.43 -3.73 15.38
CA MET A 444 24.71 -3.28 16.74
C MET A 444 25.61 -4.23 17.53
N THR A 445 25.64 -5.52 17.18
CA THR A 445 26.45 -6.56 17.83
C THR A 445 27.09 -7.52 16.80
N PRO A 446 27.81 -7.02 15.77
CA PRO A 446 28.35 -7.85 14.68
C PRO A 446 29.33 -8.95 15.15
N GLU A 447 29.86 -8.84 16.36
CA GLU A 447 30.71 -9.83 17.00
C GLU A 447 29.95 -11.03 17.59
N ASP A 448 28.65 -10.89 17.91
CA ASP A 448 27.83 -11.98 18.45
C ASP A 448 27.38 -12.95 17.35
N THR A 449 28.36 -13.65 16.82
CA THR A 449 28.24 -14.55 15.67
C THR A 449 27.22 -15.65 15.94
N GLN A 450 27.22 -16.23 17.15
CA GLN A 450 26.32 -17.32 17.49
C GLN A 450 24.85 -16.88 17.48
N THR A 451 24.52 -15.75 18.13
CA THR A 451 23.14 -15.25 18.15
C THR A 451 22.65 -14.87 16.75
N ILE A 452 23.52 -14.27 15.93
CA ILE A 452 23.21 -13.94 14.53
C ILE A 452 22.91 -15.22 13.73
N GLN A 453 23.76 -16.24 13.83
CA GLN A 453 23.58 -17.52 13.13
C GLN A 453 22.27 -18.21 13.55
N ASP A 454 22.04 -18.33 14.86
CA ASP A 454 20.85 -18.99 15.40
C ASP A 454 19.57 -18.26 14.97
N THR A 455 19.59 -16.93 15.02
CA THR A 455 18.45 -16.09 14.60
C THR A 455 18.19 -16.21 13.11
N ALA A 456 19.23 -16.14 12.27
CA ALA A 456 19.11 -16.29 10.82
C ALA A 456 18.54 -17.65 10.44
N VAL A 457 19.09 -18.74 11.00
CA VAL A 457 18.64 -20.10 10.73
C VAL A 457 17.19 -20.29 11.18
N ALA A 458 16.82 -19.83 12.37
CA ALA A 458 15.46 -19.94 12.87
C ALA A 458 14.46 -19.20 11.99
N LEU A 459 14.78 -17.95 11.62
CA LEU A 459 13.91 -17.09 10.82
C LEU A 459 13.68 -17.65 9.41
N ILE A 460 14.76 -18.08 8.75
CA ILE A 460 14.67 -18.66 7.40
C ILE A 460 13.93 -20.01 7.47
N THR A 461 14.23 -20.86 8.46
CA THR A 461 13.55 -22.16 8.60
C THR A 461 12.05 -22.02 8.85
N GLU A 462 11.63 -21.02 9.64
CA GLU A 462 10.20 -20.71 9.83
C GLU A 462 9.54 -20.33 8.50
N LEU A 463 10.22 -19.52 7.68
CA LEU A 463 9.73 -19.11 6.37
C LEU A 463 9.60 -20.28 5.39
N LEU A 464 10.58 -21.20 5.39
CA LEU A 464 10.58 -22.38 4.53
C LEU A 464 9.36 -23.31 4.74
N GLN A 465 8.69 -23.22 5.88
CA GLN A 465 7.53 -24.06 6.21
C GLN A 465 6.20 -23.50 5.66
N ASP A 466 6.22 -22.28 5.12
CA ASP A 466 5.03 -21.60 4.62
C ASP A 466 5.01 -21.55 3.09
N SER A 467 3.91 -22.00 2.48
CA SER A 467 3.75 -21.98 1.02
C SER A 467 3.70 -20.57 0.44
N GLY A 468 3.37 -19.55 1.24
CA GLY A 468 3.42 -18.13 0.87
C GLY A 468 4.77 -17.47 1.13
N GLY A 469 5.72 -18.18 1.74
CA GLY A 469 6.97 -17.62 2.29
C GLY A 469 7.94 -17.06 1.25
N PHE A 470 7.78 -17.39 -0.02
CA PHE A 470 8.69 -16.93 -1.09
C PHE A 470 8.05 -15.99 -2.09
N TYR A 471 6.89 -15.44 -1.75
CA TYR A 471 6.21 -14.45 -2.57
C TYR A 471 6.37 -13.06 -1.95
N GLN A 472 6.27 -12.02 -2.79
CA GLN A 472 6.11 -10.63 -2.36
C GLN A 472 7.04 -10.17 -1.21
N ARG A 473 6.44 -9.69 -0.10
CA ARG A 473 7.15 -9.03 0.99
C ARG A 473 8.18 -9.97 1.63
N PRO A 474 7.84 -11.22 2.02
CA PRO A 474 8.84 -12.17 2.49
C PRO A 474 10.01 -12.41 1.52
N LYS A 475 9.77 -12.55 0.22
CA LYS A 475 10.81 -12.71 -0.81
C LYS A 475 11.79 -11.54 -0.81
N GLY A 476 11.27 -10.31 -0.83
CA GLY A 476 12.10 -9.10 -0.81
C GLY A 476 12.85 -8.91 0.52
N GLN A 477 12.29 -9.38 1.64
CA GLN A 477 12.97 -9.38 2.93
C GLN A 477 14.07 -10.43 3.02
N LEU A 478 13.87 -11.61 2.43
CA LEU A 478 14.87 -12.66 2.37
C LEU A 478 16.10 -12.19 1.58
N LYS A 479 15.90 -11.54 0.42
CA LYS A 479 16.99 -10.92 -0.35
C LYS A 479 17.77 -9.89 0.48
N ARG A 480 17.07 -9.02 1.21
CA ARG A 480 17.73 -8.03 2.09
C ARG A 480 18.54 -8.68 3.21
N ILE A 481 18.05 -9.78 3.80
CA ILE A 481 18.80 -10.55 4.80
C ILE A 481 20.04 -11.15 4.16
N GLU A 482 19.92 -11.73 2.98
CA GLU A 482 21.05 -12.32 2.24
C GLU A 482 22.14 -11.28 1.98
N ASP A 483 21.78 -10.14 1.38
CA ASP A 483 22.72 -9.05 1.10
C ASP A 483 23.46 -8.61 2.39
N ARG A 484 22.73 -8.45 3.50
CA ARG A 484 23.31 -8.06 4.79
C ARG A 484 24.20 -9.14 5.42
N LEU A 485 23.83 -10.40 5.31
CA LEU A 485 24.64 -11.52 5.79
C LEU A 485 25.93 -11.67 4.97
N LEU A 486 25.87 -11.43 3.66
CA LEU A 486 27.05 -11.44 2.79
C LEU A 486 28.03 -10.32 3.13
N ASP A 487 27.53 -9.10 3.31
CA ASP A 487 28.34 -7.96 3.75
C ASP A 487 29.03 -8.24 5.10
N TRP A 488 28.27 -8.76 6.08
CA TRP A 488 28.81 -9.17 7.38
C TRP A 488 29.80 -10.36 7.28
N GLY A 489 29.52 -11.27 6.35
CA GLY A 489 30.28 -12.48 6.07
C GLY A 489 31.62 -12.27 5.38
N ALA A 490 31.88 -11.08 4.82
CA ALA A 490 33.15 -10.72 4.19
C ALA A 490 34.36 -10.93 5.14
N GLU A 491 34.13 -10.81 6.45
CA GLU A 491 35.12 -11.09 7.51
C GLU A 491 34.83 -12.37 8.31
N ARG A 492 33.72 -13.07 8.03
CA ARG A 492 33.14 -14.16 8.83
C ARG A 492 32.63 -15.31 7.95
N THR A 493 33.42 -15.72 6.98
CA THR A 493 33.01 -16.67 5.92
C THR A 493 32.51 -18.02 6.46
N GLU A 494 33.12 -18.53 7.54
CA GLU A 494 32.68 -19.78 8.20
C GLU A 494 31.26 -19.64 8.75
N ALA A 495 30.93 -18.49 9.36
CA ALA A 495 29.63 -18.29 9.95
C ALA A 495 28.49 -18.27 8.92
N VAL A 496 28.71 -17.61 7.78
CA VAL A 496 27.75 -17.60 6.66
C VAL A 496 27.63 -18.99 6.02
N SER A 497 28.74 -19.71 5.89
CA SER A 497 28.74 -21.09 5.40
C SER A 497 27.87 -22.00 6.29
N ASP A 498 27.98 -21.87 7.61
CA ASP A 498 27.19 -22.66 8.56
C ASP A 498 25.69 -22.33 8.49
N ILE A 499 25.34 -21.04 8.32
CA ILE A 499 23.94 -20.62 8.11
C ILE A 499 23.39 -21.30 6.83
N ARG A 500 24.11 -21.18 5.72
CA ARG A 500 23.72 -21.80 4.44
C ARG A 500 23.58 -23.31 4.56
N GLN A 501 24.51 -23.99 5.24
CA GLN A 501 24.44 -25.43 5.45
C GLN A 501 23.23 -25.84 6.31
N SER A 502 22.92 -25.07 7.34
CA SER A 502 21.78 -25.30 8.23
C SER A 502 20.45 -25.12 7.48
N VAL A 503 20.33 -24.04 6.71
CA VAL A 503 19.15 -23.78 5.87
C VAL A 503 18.99 -24.85 4.79
N ARG A 504 20.07 -25.27 4.12
CA ARG A 504 20.04 -26.36 3.13
C ARG A 504 19.52 -27.67 3.72
N SER A 505 19.89 -27.97 4.96
CA SER A 505 19.41 -29.17 5.65
C SER A 505 17.90 -29.10 5.93
N ALA A 506 17.36 -27.92 6.21
CA ALA A 506 15.92 -27.69 6.35
C ALA A 506 15.19 -27.81 4.99
N CYS A 507 15.78 -27.30 3.90
CA CYS A 507 15.24 -27.40 2.54
C CYS A 507 15.00 -28.85 2.09
N VAL A 508 15.93 -29.77 2.35
CA VAL A 508 15.85 -31.18 1.94
C VAL A 508 14.67 -31.93 2.59
N THR A 509 14.09 -31.39 3.67
CA THR A 509 12.96 -32.01 4.37
C THR A 509 11.58 -31.59 3.83
N LEU A 510 11.53 -30.67 2.86
CA LEU A 510 10.30 -30.21 2.23
C LEU A 510 9.90 -31.12 1.04
N PRO A 511 8.60 -31.29 0.74
CA PRO A 511 8.14 -32.07 -0.41
C PRO A 511 8.71 -31.54 -1.73
N GLU A 512 9.07 -32.45 -2.66
CA GLU A 512 9.60 -32.14 -4.00
C GLU A 512 8.60 -31.31 -4.82
N GLN A 513 8.62 -29.97 -4.71
CA GLN A 513 8.07 -29.08 -5.72
C GLN A 513 8.51 -27.61 -5.70
N ASP A 514 9.38 -27.16 -4.78
CA ASP A 514 9.83 -25.77 -4.76
C ASP A 514 11.31 -25.61 -5.10
N SER A 515 11.58 -25.18 -6.34
CA SER A 515 12.88 -24.66 -6.81
C SER A 515 13.35 -23.39 -6.07
N THR A 516 12.56 -22.92 -5.10
CA THR A 516 12.74 -21.65 -4.41
C THR A 516 13.69 -21.75 -3.21
N CYS A 517 13.79 -22.93 -2.60
CA CYS A 517 14.74 -23.19 -1.51
C CYS A 517 16.19 -23.14 -1.98
N GLU A 518 16.43 -23.47 -3.25
CA GLU A 518 17.77 -23.50 -3.85
C GLU A 518 18.29 -22.10 -4.19
N ALA A 519 17.42 -21.12 -4.46
CA ALA A 519 17.82 -19.77 -4.85
C ALA A 519 18.60 -19.01 -3.76
N PHE A 520 18.28 -19.21 -2.47
CA PHE A 520 19.06 -18.69 -1.33
C PHE A 520 20.41 -19.44 -1.14
N LEU A 521 20.56 -20.60 -1.78
CA LEU A 521 21.68 -21.53 -1.61
C LEU A 521 22.64 -21.54 -2.80
N GLU A 522 22.35 -20.82 -3.88
CA GLU A 522 23.22 -20.66 -5.04
C GLU A 522 24.22 -19.52 -4.82
N ASP A 523 25.47 -19.75 -5.24
CA ASP A 523 26.66 -19.03 -4.78
C ASP A 523 26.68 -17.52 -5.10
N GLY A 524 27.17 -16.75 -4.12
CA GLY A 524 27.89 -15.50 -4.31
C GLY A 524 29.39 -15.74 -4.16
#